data_AF-A0A1H1QTA3-F1
#
_entry.id   AF-A0A1H1QTA3-F1
#
_cell.length_a   1.000
_cell.length_b   1.000
_cell.length_c   1.000
_cell.angle_alpha   90.00
_cell.angle_beta   90.00
_cell.angle_gamma   90.00
#
_symmetry.space_group_name_H-M   'P 1'
#
loop_
_entity.id
_entity.type
_entity.pdbx_description
1 polymer ?
#
loop_
_entity_poly.entity_id
_entity_poly.type
_entity_poly.pdbx_seq_one_letter_code
_entity_poly.pdbx_strand_id
1 'polypeptide(L)'
;MSTLSAPTRLHPVSHRPAFAGVRPLLARFAAAEAALKAFLERWSIPALRVALGAVFAVFGVLKFFPGVSPVESLVEATWGVLTFGIVGGQLAMILTAVIETTAGLLIISGRYARLGLVVLAVAFVGIFSPIVFFTDQLITAAGPTLLGQYVAKNVVLVAAALVVASRVLRGRSETR
;
A
#
# COMPACT_ATOMS: atom_id res chain seq x y z
N MET A 1 39.41 80.46 -35.20
CA MET A 1 38.47 79.42 -35.65
C MET A 1 39.08 78.10 -35.20
N SER A 2 38.63 77.44 -34.13
CA SER A 2 37.30 76.78 -33.98
C SER A 2 37.12 75.71 -35.07
N THR A 3 36.76 74.45 -34.84
CA THR A 3 36.44 73.61 -33.65
C THR A 3 36.43 72.15 -34.14
N LEU A 4 36.45 71.05 -33.37
CA LEU A 4 36.28 70.77 -31.93
C LEU A 4 37.01 69.44 -31.61
N SER A 5 37.33 69.12 -30.34
CA SER A 5 37.75 67.76 -29.92
C SER A 5 36.66 67.12 -29.06
N ALA A 6 36.21 65.91 -29.44
CA ALA A 6 35.12 65.21 -28.77
C ALA A 6 35.55 63.80 -28.32
N PRO A 7 35.80 63.57 -27.01
CA PRO A 7 36.03 62.25 -26.49
C PRO A 7 34.69 61.56 -26.20
N THR A 8 34.30 60.61 -27.06
CA THR A 8 33.11 59.77 -26.84
C THR A 8 33.32 58.86 -25.64
N ARG A 9 32.93 59.34 -24.45
CA ARG A 9 32.86 58.51 -23.24
C ARG A 9 31.70 57.53 -23.37
N LEU A 10 32.00 56.32 -23.83
CA LEU A 10 31.11 55.18 -23.67
C LEU A 10 30.94 54.89 -22.18
N HIS A 11 29.80 55.27 -21.61
CA HIS A 11 29.43 54.85 -20.27
C HIS A 11 29.21 53.34 -20.28
N PRO A 12 29.89 52.55 -19.41
CA PRO A 12 29.55 51.16 -19.25
C PRO A 12 28.14 51.08 -18.64
N VAL A 13 27.19 50.51 -19.38
CA VAL A 13 25.85 50.23 -18.88
C VAL A 13 25.98 49.19 -17.77
N SER A 14 25.76 49.61 -16.54
CA SER A 14 25.78 48.72 -15.39
C SER A 14 24.58 47.77 -15.43
N HIS A 15 24.82 46.52 -15.85
CA HIS A 15 23.86 45.45 -15.69
C HIS A 15 23.53 45.28 -14.20
N ARG A 16 22.39 45.85 -13.77
CA ARG A 16 21.84 45.63 -12.42
C ARG A 16 21.62 44.12 -12.23
N PRO A 17 22.14 43.51 -11.14
CA PRO A 17 21.87 42.11 -10.83
C PRO A 17 20.47 41.94 -10.24
N ALA A 18 19.45 42.08 -11.08
CA ALA A 18 18.14 41.53 -10.75
C ALA A 18 18.26 40.01 -10.56
N PHE A 19 17.47 39.46 -9.62
CA PHE A 19 17.38 38.02 -9.32
C PHE A 19 18.50 37.35 -8.50
N ALA A 20 19.32 38.10 -7.75
CA ALA A 20 20.23 37.50 -6.76
C ALA A 20 19.50 36.68 -5.67
N GLY A 21 18.33 37.15 -5.20
CA GLY A 21 17.58 36.50 -4.10
C GLY A 21 16.70 35.30 -4.50
N VAL A 22 16.35 35.14 -5.77
CA VAL A 22 15.45 34.06 -6.22
C VAL A 22 16.19 32.73 -6.36
N ARG A 23 17.45 32.76 -6.82
CA ARG A 23 18.33 31.58 -6.98
C ARG A 23 18.50 30.75 -5.69
N PRO A 24 18.84 31.32 -4.52
CA PRO A 24 18.99 30.53 -3.29
C PRO A 24 17.66 29.95 -2.79
N LEU A 25 16.53 30.63 -3.02
CA LEU A 25 15.22 30.09 -2.68
C LEU A 25 14.87 28.87 -3.54
N LEU A 26 15.04 28.97 -4.87
CA LEU A 26 14.86 27.85 -5.80
C LEU A 26 15.79 26.66 -5.49
N ALA A 27 17.05 26.93 -5.14
CA ALA A 27 18.00 25.88 -4.74
C ALA A 27 17.55 25.15 -3.45
N ARG A 28 16.98 25.87 -2.47
CA ARG A 28 16.42 25.26 -1.25
C ARG A 28 15.17 24.43 -1.55
N PHE A 29 14.31 24.87 -2.47
CA PHE A 29 13.16 24.07 -2.92
C PHE A 29 13.60 22.78 -3.63
N ALA A 30 14.55 22.86 -4.56
CA ALA A 30 15.09 21.69 -5.26
C ALA A 30 15.77 20.69 -4.29
N ALA A 31 16.51 21.18 -3.28
CA ALA A 31 17.10 20.34 -2.24
C ALA A 31 16.04 19.66 -1.36
N ALA A 32 14.97 20.37 -0.99
CA ALA A 32 13.85 19.80 -0.23
C ALA A 32 13.07 18.74 -1.03
N GLU A 33 12.85 18.98 -2.33
CA GLU A 33 12.21 18.02 -3.24
C GLU A 33 13.06 16.76 -3.40
N ALA A 34 14.38 16.88 -3.58
CA ALA A 34 15.31 15.76 -3.66
C ALA A 34 15.34 14.94 -2.36
N ALA A 35 15.34 15.61 -1.19
CA ALA A 35 15.28 14.95 0.11
C ALA A 35 13.95 14.19 0.31
N LEU A 36 12.82 14.78 -0.10
CA LEU A 36 11.50 14.14 -0.04
C LEU A 36 11.44 12.91 -0.96
N LYS A 37 11.95 13.00 -2.20
CA LYS A 37 12.04 11.86 -3.14
C LYS A 37 12.84 10.72 -2.53
N ALA A 38 14.05 10.99 -2.04
CA ALA A 38 14.89 9.99 -1.40
C ALA A 38 14.24 9.35 -0.15
N PHE A 39 13.49 10.13 0.63
CA PHE A 39 12.72 9.61 1.77
C PHE A 39 11.59 8.68 1.31
N LEU A 40 10.78 9.09 0.32
CA LEU A 40 9.66 8.31 -0.20
C LEU A 40 10.14 7.01 -0.89
N GLU A 41 11.21 7.07 -1.68
CA GLU A 41 11.81 5.88 -2.32
C GLU A 41 12.32 4.88 -1.28
N ARG A 42 12.91 5.36 -0.19
CA ARG A 42 13.43 4.53 0.90
C ARG A 42 12.33 3.88 1.74
N TRP A 43 11.24 4.59 2.03
CA TRP A 43 10.27 4.17 3.05
C TRP A 43 8.91 3.68 2.54
N SER A 44 8.48 4.07 1.33
CA SER A 44 7.16 3.71 0.78
C SER A 44 6.91 2.20 0.76
N ILE A 45 7.79 1.42 0.12
CA ILE A 45 7.62 -0.03 -0.01
C ILE A 45 7.77 -0.76 1.34
N PRO A 46 8.78 -0.47 2.20
CA PRO A 46 8.85 -1.08 3.52
C PRO A 46 7.62 -0.78 4.40
N ALA A 47 7.13 0.47 4.40
CA ALA A 47 5.95 0.86 5.15
C ALA A 47 4.69 0.15 4.63
N LEU A 48 4.49 0.11 3.31
CA LEU A 48 3.36 -0.59 2.68
C LEU A 48 3.36 -2.09 3.01
N ARG A 49 4.53 -2.74 2.99
CA ARG A 49 4.70 -4.15 3.37
C ARG A 49 4.35 -4.39 4.84
N VAL A 50 4.83 -3.55 5.75
CA VAL A 50 4.54 -3.68 7.18
C VAL A 50 3.08 -3.40 7.47
N ALA A 51 2.48 -2.37 6.86
CA ALA A 51 1.06 -2.05 7.00
C ALA A 51 0.16 -3.20 6.49
N LEU A 52 0.43 -3.72 5.29
CA LEU A 52 -0.27 -4.88 4.74
C LEU A 52 -0.19 -6.09 5.68
N GLY A 53 1.03 -6.44 6.11
CA GLY A 53 1.22 -7.58 7.02
C GLY A 53 0.59 -7.35 8.40
N ALA A 54 0.59 -6.12 8.93
CA ALA A 54 -0.02 -5.79 10.21
C ALA A 54 -1.54 -5.87 10.18
N VAL A 55 -2.19 -5.43 9.10
CA VAL A 55 -3.65 -5.58 8.90
C VAL A 55 -4.06 -7.05 8.98
N PHE A 56 -3.36 -7.93 8.25
CA PHE A 56 -3.62 -9.37 8.28
C PHE A 56 -3.25 -10.03 9.62
N ALA A 57 -2.14 -9.62 10.25
CA ALA A 57 -1.76 -10.15 11.55
C ALA A 57 -2.78 -9.81 12.64
N VAL A 58 -3.21 -8.55 12.73
CA VAL A 58 -4.17 -8.09 13.74
C VAL A 58 -5.56 -8.67 13.48
N PHE A 59 -6.09 -8.59 12.25
CA PHE A 59 -7.42 -9.13 11.94
C PHE A 59 -7.48 -10.66 11.92
N GLY A 60 -6.34 -11.34 11.73
CA GLY A 60 -6.19 -12.77 11.97
C GLY A 60 -6.23 -13.11 13.46
N VAL A 61 -5.45 -12.39 14.29
CA VAL A 61 -5.42 -12.63 15.74
C VAL A 61 -6.79 -12.45 16.39
N LEU A 62 -7.58 -11.45 15.96
CA LEU A 62 -8.94 -11.26 16.47
C LEU A 62 -9.87 -12.47 16.23
N LYS A 63 -9.63 -13.29 15.18
CA LYS A 63 -10.46 -14.46 14.86
C LYS A 63 -10.18 -15.68 15.76
N PHE A 64 -9.16 -15.64 16.63
CA PHE A 64 -9.01 -16.66 17.68
C PHE A 64 -10.01 -16.49 18.83
N PHE A 65 -10.64 -15.32 18.97
CA PHE A 65 -11.55 -14.98 20.06
C PHE A 65 -13.01 -14.99 19.54
N PRO A 66 -13.86 -15.94 19.98
CA PRO A 66 -15.26 -16.03 19.53
C PRO A 66 -16.05 -14.74 19.80
N GLY A 67 -16.92 -14.34 18.87
CA GLY A 67 -17.76 -13.16 18.99
C GLY A 67 -17.05 -11.80 18.85
N VAL A 68 -15.72 -11.78 18.67
CA VAL A 68 -14.93 -10.54 18.51
C VAL A 68 -14.84 -10.10 17.04
N SER A 69 -14.99 -11.03 16.08
CA SER A 69 -14.85 -10.72 14.66
C SER A 69 -16.18 -10.25 14.05
N PRO A 70 -16.29 -9.03 13.48
CA PRO A 70 -17.53 -8.56 12.84
C PRO A 70 -17.96 -9.33 11.60
N VAL A 71 -17.13 -10.27 11.13
CA VAL A 71 -17.33 -11.08 9.91
C VAL A 71 -17.38 -12.59 10.21
N GLU A 72 -17.56 -12.98 11.48
CA GLU A 72 -17.57 -14.38 11.95
C GLU A 72 -18.55 -15.25 11.16
N SER A 73 -19.82 -14.85 11.09
CA SER A 73 -20.85 -15.55 10.31
C SER A 73 -20.55 -15.64 8.81
N LEU A 74 -19.90 -14.61 8.23
CA LEU A 74 -19.51 -14.63 6.82
C LEU A 74 -18.35 -15.60 6.57
N VAL A 75 -17.38 -15.67 7.48
CA VAL A 75 -16.25 -16.61 7.42
C VAL A 75 -16.77 -18.04 7.55
N GLU A 76 -17.65 -18.32 8.50
CA GLU A 76 -18.25 -19.65 8.69
C GLU A 76 -19.06 -20.09 7.45
N ALA A 77 -19.94 -19.23 6.93
CA ALA A 77 -20.70 -19.53 5.71
C ALA A 77 -19.78 -19.76 4.50
N THR A 78 -18.71 -18.98 4.38
CA THR A 78 -17.69 -19.11 3.33
C THR A 78 -16.98 -20.45 3.39
N TRP A 79 -16.51 -20.87 4.56
CA TRP A 79 -15.89 -22.19 4.73
C TRP A 79 -16.88 -23.32 4.46
N GLY A 80 -18.15 -23.16 4.89
CA GLY A 80 -19.21 -24.11 4.59
C GLY A 80 -19.39 -24.33 3.08
N VAL A 81 -19.43 -23.27 2.28
CA VAL A 81 -19.53 -23.40 0.80
C VAL A 81 -18.24 -23.95 0.19
N LEU A 82 -17.07 -23.40 0.54
CA LEU A 82 -15.78 -23.78 -0.05
C LEU A 82 -15.33 -25.21 0.29
N THR A 83 -15.85 -25.79 1.37
CA THR A 83 -15.53 -27.16 1.82
C THR A 83 -16.70 -28.12 1.74
N PHE A 84 -17.78 -27.77 1.02
CA PHE A 84 -18.98 -28.60 0.87
C PHE A 84 -19.58 -29.08 2.20
N GLY A 85 -19.56 -28.21 3.21
CA GLY A 85 -20.09 -28.44 4.56
C GLY A 85 -19.15 -29.16 5.53
N ILE A 86 -17.93 -29.51 5.13
CA ILE A 86 -16.97 -30.23 5.99
C ILE A 86 -16.42 -29.34 7.10
N VAL A 87 -16.21 -28.05 6.84
CA VAL A 87 -15.67 -27.07 7.78
C VAL A 87 -16.70 -25.97 8.06
N GLY A 88 -16.96 -25.72 9.33
CA GLY A 88 -17.84 -24.65 9.80
C GLY A 88 -17.59 -24.32 11.27
N GLY A 89 -18.34 -23.36 11.80
CA GLY A 89 -18.22 -22.93 13.20
C GLY A 89 -16.83 -22.40 13.55
N GLN A 90 -16.46 -22.57 14.83
CA GLN A 90 -15.16 -22.18 15.37
C GLN A 90 -13.95 -22.74 14.60
N LEU A 91 -14.07 -23.89 13.91
CA LEU A 91 -12.96 -24.43 13.10
C LEU A 91 -12.66 -23.55 11.88
N ALA A 92 -13.70 -23.04 11.21
CA ALA A 92 -13.55 -22.08 10.11
C ALA A 92 -12.84 -20.81 10.59
N MET A 93 -13.21 -20.31 11.77
CA MET A 93 -12.59 -19.14 12.40
C MET A 93 -11.12 -19.38 12.75
N ILE A 94 -10.79 -20.50 13.40
CA ILE A 94 -9.40 -20.84 13.75
C ILE A 94 -8.52 -21.03 12.51
N LEU A 95 -9.00 -21.73 11.48
CA LEU A 95 -8.24 -21.91 10.23
C LEU A 95 -7.97 -20.58 9.55
N THR A 96 -8.97 -19.69 9.49
CA THR A 96 -8.82 -18.33 8.94
C THR A 96 -7.84 -17.51 9.77
N ALA A 97 -7.94 -17.57 11.10
CA ALA A 97 -7.05 -16.88 12.04
C ALA A 97 -5.58 -17.29 11.83
N VAL A 98 -5.31 -18.60 11.70
CA VAL A 98 -3.98 -19.14 11.40
C VAL A 98 -3.48 -18.65 10.04
N ILE A 99 -4.28 -18.77 8.98
CA ILE A 99 -3.89 -18.35 7.62
C ILE A 99 -3.54 -16.85 7.58
N GLU A 100 -4.42 -15.98 8.08
CA GLU A 100 -4.21 -14.53 8.06
C GLU A 100 -3.04 -14.11 8.97
N THR A 101 -2.95 -14.65 10.18
CA THR A 101 -1.87 -14.32 11.12
C THR A 101 -0.52 -14.77 10.58
N THR A 102 -0.43 -15.99 10.04
CA THR A 102 0.80 -16.50 9.42
C THR A 102 1.19 -15.67 8.18
N ALA A 103 0.25 -15.34 7.29
CA ALA A 103 0.52 -14.46 6.16
C ALA A 103 1.08 -13.10 6.62
N GLY A 104 0.41 -12.47 7.60
CA GLY A 104 0.80 -11.18 8.16
C GLY A 104 2.21 -11.19 8.75
N LEU A 105 2.51 -12.14 9.63
CA LEU A 105 3.82 -12.27 10.28
C LEU A 105 4.96 -12.58 9.30
N LEU A 106 4.74 -13.46 8.32
CA LEU A 106 5.73 -13.76 7.28
C LEU A 106 6.02 -12.55 6.38
N ILE A 107 4.99 -11.75 6.08
CA ILE A 107 5.12 -10.49 5.32
C ILE A 107 5.86 -9.43 6.14
N ILE A 108 5.54 -9.25 7.43
CA ILE A 108 6.24 -8.30 8.35
C ILE A 108 7.70 -8.68 8.54
N SER A 109 8.00 -9.98 8.73
CA SER A 109 9.36 -10.50 8.89
C SER A 109 10.27 -10.15 7.71
N GLY A 110 9.73 -10.11 6.49
CA GLY A 110 10.49 -9.82 5.27
C GLY A 110 11.35 -11.00 4.80
N ARG A 111 11.98 -11.72 5.72
CA ARG A 111 12.84 -12.90 5.47
C ARG A 111 12.10 -14.03 4.72
N TYR A 112 10.80 -14.14 4.93
CA TYR A 112 9.91 -15.14 4.32
C TYR A 112 8.74 -14.51 3.55
N ALA A 113 8.86 -13.24 3.13
CA ALA A 113 7.76 -12.51 2.48
C ALA A 113 7.23 -13.21 1.21
N ARG A 114 8.05 -13.99 0.48
CA ARG A 114 7.59 -14.82 -0.64
C ARG A 114 6.54 -15.85 -0.22
N LEU A 115 6.80 -16.57 0.88
CA LEU A 115 5.84 -17.53 1.43
C LEU A 115 4.62 -16.81 2.00
N GLY A 116 4.82 -15.71 2.74
CA GLY A 116 3.73 -14.89 3.26
C GLY A 116 2.77 -14.36 2.17
N LEU A 117 3.29 -13.98 1.00
CA LEU A 117 2.49 -13.58 -0.15
C LEU A 117 1.69 -14.74 -0.78
N VAL A 118 2.20 -15.98 -0.75
CA VAL A 118 1.46 -17.16 -1.20
C VAL A 118 0.33 -17.48 -0.22
N VAL A 119 0.59 -17.46 1.09
CA VAL A 119 -0.46 -17.65 2.12
C VAL A 119 -1.51 -16.52 2.04
N LEU A 120 -1.09 -15.29 1.79
CA LEU A 120 -1.98 -14.15 1.55
C LEU A 120 -2.85 -14.35 0.29
N ALA A 121 -2.30 -14.91 -0.79
CA ALA A 121 -3.08 -15.22 -2.00
C ALA A 121 -4.18 -16.26 -1.71
N VAL A 122 -3.89 -17.28 -0.90
CA VAL A 122 -4.89 -18.24 -0.40
C VAL A 122 -5.95 -17.54 0.46
N ALA A 123 -5.54 -16.65 1.37
CA ALA A 123 -6.46 -15.87 2.19
C ALA A 123 -7.43 -15.02 1.33
N PHE A 124 -6.94 -14.40 0.25
CA PHE A 124 -7.77 -13.62 -0.65
C PHE A 124 -8.85 -14.44 -1.37
N VAL A 125 -8.63 -15.72 -1.67
CA VAL A 125 -9.68 -16.60 -2.23
C VAL A 125 -10.88 -16.68 -1.27
N GLY A 126 -10.61 -16.92 0.03
CA GLY A 126 -11.65 -16.90 1.06
C GLY A 126 -12.31 -15.53 1.21
N ILE A 127 -11.53 -14.46 1.33
CA ILE A 127 -12.02 -13.08 1.54
C ILE A 127 -12.92 -12.58 0.41
N PHE A 128 -12.66 -12.97 -0.85
CA PHE A 128 -13.46 -12.51 -1.99
C PHE A 128 -14.54 -13.48 -2.46
N SER A 129 -14.52 -14.76 -2.03
CA SER A 129 -15.57 -15.72 -2.39
C SER A 129 -17.01 -15.30 -2.03
N PRO A 130 -17.28 -14.52 -0.96
CA PRO A 130 -18.60 -13.90 -0.73
C PRO A 130 -19.16 -13.05 -1.87
N ILE A 131 -18.31 -12.47 -2.73
CA ILE A 131 -18.80 -11.69 -3.89
C ILE A 131 -19.59 -12.58 -4.85
N VAL A 132 -19.22 -13.86 -4.96
CA VAL A 132 -19.85 -14.86 -5.83
C VAL A 132 -20.98 -15.60 -5.12
N PHE A 133 -20.80 -15.96 -3.85
CA PHE A 133 -21.73 -16.85 -3.14
C PHE A 133 -22.78 -16.15 -2.27
N PHE A 134 -22.53 -14.91 -1.82
CA PHE A 134 -23.36 -14.17 -0.85
C PHE A 134 -23.61 -12.73 -1.30
N THR A 135 -23.76 -12.50 -2.61
CA THR A 135 -23.92 -11.16 -3.21
C THR A 135 -25.10 -10.39 -2.61
N ASP A 136 -26.17 -11.09 -2.23
CA ASP A 136 -27.36 -10.59 -1.55
C ASP A 136 -27.06 -9.96 -0.17
N GLN A 137 -26.04 -10.44 0.54
CA GLN A 137 -25.59 -9.89 1.81
C GLN A 137 -24.67 -8.67 1.62
N LEU A 138 -24.04 -8.54 0.44
CA LEU A 138 -23.11 -7.47 0.12
C LEU A 138 -23.80 -6.27 -0.56
N ILE A 139 -24.85 -6.48 -1.35
CA ILE A 139 -25.52 -5.46 -2.15
C ILE A 139 -27.03 -5.58 -1.99
N THR A 140 -27.68 -4.48 -1.63
CA THR A 140 -29.15 -4.33 -1.58
C THR A 140 -29.64 -3.40 -2.68
N ALA A 141 -30.96 -3.29 -2.85
CA ALA A 141 -31.57 -2.30 -3.75
C ALA A 141 -31.20 -0.83 -3.41
N ALA A 142 -30.78 -0.55 -2.16
CA ALA A 142 -30.32 0.76 -1.72
C ALA A 142 -28.78 0.97 -1.89
N GLY A 143 -28.06 -0.04 -2.38
CA GLY A 143 -26.60 -0.02 -2.56
C GLY A 143 -25.85 -1.00 -1.64
N PRO A 144 -24.51 -0.88 -1.56
CA PRO A 144 -23.65 -1.83 -0.84
C PRO A 144 -23.78 -1.71 0.68
N THR A 145 -23.96 -2.85 1.34
CA THR A 145 -24.02 -2.96 2.81
C THR A 145 -22.68 -2.60 3.45
N LEU A 146 -22.64 -2.40 4.77
CA LEU A 146 -21.37 -2.23 5.50
C LEU A 146 -20.43 -3.44 5.29
N LEU A 147 -20.99 -4.64 5.13
CA LEU A 147 -20.25 -5.86 4.80
C LEU A 147 -19.72 -5.81 3.35
N GLY A 148 -20.56 -5.40 2.39
CA GLY A 148 -20.14 -5.15 1.01
C GLY A 148 -19.01 -4.14 0.90
N GLN A 149 -19.08 -3.03 1.65
CA GLN A 149 -18.01 -2.02 1.73
C GLN A 149 -16.74 -2.59 2.40
N TYR A 150 -16.89 -3.42 3.43
CA TYR A 150 -15.76 -4.10 4.10
C TYR A 150 -15.04 -5.08 3.17
N VAL A 151 -15.77 -5.80 2.30
CA VAL A 151 -15.17 -6.68 1.29
C VAL A 151 -14.56 -5.86 0.15
N ALA A 152 -15.28 -4.87 -0.39
CA ALA A 152 -14.84 -4.06 -1.54
C ALA A 152 -13.51 -3.32 -1.29
N LYS A 153 -13.31 -2.74 -0.09
CA LYS A 153 -12.05 -2.05 0.25
C LYS A 153 -10.81 -2.96 0.20
N ASN A 154 -10.97 -4.29 0.30
CA ASN A 154 -9.83 -5.22 0.23
C ASN A 154 -9.15 -5.23 -1.14
N VAL A 155 -9.76 -4.68 -2.19
CA VAL A 155 -9.08 -4.42 -3.48
C VAL A 155 -7.84 -3.53 -3.29
N VAL A 156 -7.84 -2.60 -2.33
CA VAL A 156 -6.67 -1.80 -1.98
C VAL A 156 -5.56 -2.66 -1.36
N LEU A 157 -5.92 -3.68 -0.56
CA LEU A 157 -4.96 -4.63 0.00
C LEU A 157 -4.38 -5.56 -1.08
N VAL A 158 -5.18 -5.94 -2.10
CA VAL A 158 -4.67 -6.66 -3.28
C VAL A 158 -3.67 -5.80 -4.05
N ALA A 159 -4.00 -4.54 -4.33
CA ALA A 159 -3.07 -3.62 -5.00
C ALA A 159 -1.77 -3.44 -4.20
N ALA A 160 -1.86 -3.29 -2.87
CA ALA A 160 -0.70 -3.26 -1.99
C ALA A 160 0.12 -4.56 -2.05
N ALA A 161 -0.54 -5.72 -2.04
CA ALA A 161 0.10 -7.02 -2.16
C ALA A 161 0.82 -7.20 -3.50
N LEU A 162 0.24 -6.74 -4.61
CA LEU A 162 0.88 -6.75 -5.94
C LEU A 162 2.13 -5.86 -5.97
N VAL A 163 2.07 -4.65 -5.39
CA VAL A 163 3.23 -3.75 -5.29
C VAL A 163 4.34 -4.38 -4.45
N VAL A 164 4.01 -4.95 -3.28
CA VAL A 164 4.97 -5.66 -2.41
C VAL A 164 5.55 -6.89 -3.11
N ALA A 165 4.71 -7.70 -3.76
CA ALA A 165 5.14 -8.88 -4.51
C ALA A 165 6.09 -8.51 -5.64
N SER A 166 5.81 -7.46 -6.41
CA SER A 166 6.70 -7.00 -7.48
C SER A 166 8.12 -6.72 -6.98
N ARG A 167 8.27 -6.19 -5.77
CA ARG A 167 9.58 -5.88 -5.14
C ARG A 167 10.25 -7.11 -4.52
N VAL A 168 9.47 -8.02 -3.93
CA VAL A 168 9.96 -9.26 -3.30
C VAL A 168 10.35 -10.34 -4.33
N LEU A 169 9.69 -10.35 -5.49
CA LEU A 169 9.94 -11.30 -6.58
C LEU A 169 11.11 -10.87 -7.49
N ARG A 170 11.34 -9.56 -7.71
CA ARG A 170 12.51 -8.97 -8.41
C ARG A 170 13.87 -9.17 -7.70
N GLY A 171 14.05 -10.25 -6.96
CA GLY A 171 15.22 -10.47 -6.11
C GLY A 171 16.53 -10.57 -6.90
N ARG A 172 17.45 -9.61 -6.69
CA ARG A 172 18.86 -9.58 -7.16
C ARG A 172 19.08 -10.10 -8.59
N SER A 173 18.45 -9.46 -9.57
CA SER A 173 18.97 -9.49 -10.94
C SER A 173 20.25 -8.63 -11.01
N GLU A 174 21.36 -9.30 -11.32
CA GLU A 174 22.62 -8.76 -11.87
C GLU A 174 23.49 -7.87 -10.95
N THR A 175 24.42 -8.54 -10.28
CA THR A 175 25.78 -8.03 -10.08
C THR A 175 26.74 -9.17 -10.44
N ARG A 176 27.13 -9.24 -11.71
CA ARG A 176 28.17 -10.11 -12.24
C ARG A 176 28.75 -9.50 -13.51
#